data_AF-A0A968JMC9-F1
#
_entry.id   AF-A0A968JMC9-F1
#
_cell.length_a   1.000
_cell.length_b   1.000
_cell.length_c   1.000
_cell.angle_alpha   90.00
_cell.angle_beta   90.00
_cell.angle_gamma   90.00
#
_symmetry.space_group_name_H-M   'P 1'
#
loop_
_entity.id
_entity.type
_entity.pdbx_description
1 polymer ?
#
loop_
_entity_poly.entity_id
_entity_poly.type
_entity_poly.pdbx_seq_one_letter_code
_entity_poly.pdbx_strand_id
1 'polypeptide(L)' 'MVRKPGKVVGGKIILNGRDLMRLSDAEMREIRGREVAMIFQDPRASLNPLLTVGQLLRQVLRHRRKLPANQWKPRAR' A
#
# COMPACT_ATOMS: atom_id res chain seq x y z
N MET A 1 19.78 -15.47 -2.86
CA MET A 1 19.18 -14.37 -3.67
C MET A 1 17.83 -14.85 -4.18
N VAL A 2 16.74 -14.10 -3.94
CA VAL A 2 15.41 -14.47 -4.45
C VAL A 2 15.39 -14.27 -5.97
N ARG A 3 14.94 -15.28 -6.74
CA ARG A 3 14.81 -15.18 -8.20
C ARG A 3 13.87 -14.02 -8.53
N LYS A 4 14.22 -13.18 -9.51
CA LYS A 4 13.32 -12.10 -9.95
C LYS A 4 11.93 -12.68 -10.26
N PRO A 5 10.85 -12.06 -9.75
CA PRO A 5 9.50 -12.51 -10.06
C PRO A 5 9.23 -12.38 -11.57
N GLY A 6 8.13 -12.97 -12.02
CA GLY A 6 7.68 -12.82 -13.41
C GLY A 6 7.56 -11.34 -13.80
N LYS A 7 7.85 -11.04 -15.07
CA LYS A 7 7.68 -9.70 -15.65
C LYS A 7 6.42 -9.67 -16.51
N VAL A 8 5.71 -8.55 -16.49
CA VAL A 8 4.65 -8.30 -17.47
C VAL A 8 5.33 -8.04 -18.82
N VAL A 9 5.07 -8.89 -19.81
CA VAL A 9 5.72 -8.83 -21.15
C VAL A 9 4.93 -8.03 -22.17
N GLY A 10 3.67 -7.71 -21.88
CA GLY A 10 2.78 -6.97 -22.77
C GLY A 10 1.34 -7.00 -22.24
N GLY A 11 0.44 -6.32 -22.96
CA GLY A 11 -0.96 -6.17 -22.58
C GLY A 11 -1.27 -4.79 -22.01
N LYS A 12 -2.41 -4.69 -21.34
CA LYS A 12 -2.89 -3.48 -20.65
C LYS A 12 -3.51 -3.87 -19.32
N ILE A 13 -3.40 -3.00 -18.33
CA ILE A 13 -4.07 -3.18 -17.03
C ILE A 13 -4.99 -1.98 -16.84
N ILE A 14 -6.29 -2.17 -17.03
CA ILE A 14 -7.27 -1.09 -16.96
C ILE A 14 -7.87 -1.01 -15.56
N LEU A 15 -7.71 0.13 -14.91
CA LEU A 15 -8.37 0.48 -13.64
C LEU A 15 -9.08 1.82 -13.80
N ASN A 16 -10.39 1.85 -13.57
CA ASN A 16 -11.20 3.06 -13.70
C ASN A 16 -10.99 3.80 -15.05
N GLY A 17 -10.88 3.03 -16.14
CA GLY A 17 -10.65 3.57 -17.49
C GLY A 17 -9.20 3.99 -17.81
N ARG A 18 -8.27 3.85 -16.86
CA ARG A 18 -6.85 4.21 -17.04
C ARG A 18 -5.97 2.98 -17.22
N ASP A 19 -5.07 3.00 -18.20
CA ASP A 19 -4.07 1.95 -18.40
C ASP A 19 -2.87 2.16 -17.47
N LEU A 20 -2.78 1.32 -16.43
CA LEU A 20 -1.75 1.41 -15.40
C LEU A 20 -0.33 1.16 -15.94
N MET A 21 -0.20 0.46 -17.07
CA MET A 21 1.10 0.17 -17.67
C MET A 21 1.76 1.43 -18.29
N ARG A 22 1.00 2.52 -18.46
CA ARG A 22 1.48 3.77 -19.05
C ARG A 22 1.76 4.87 -18.01
N LEU A 23 1.54 4.58 -16.74
CA LEU A 23 1.71 5.53 -15.65
C LEU A 23 3.16 5.58 -15.17
N SER A 24 3.60 6.77 -14.77
CA SER A 24 4.85 6.96 -14.04
C SER A 24 4.78 6.36 -12.63
N ASP A 25 5.94 6.15 -12.00
CA ASP A 25 6.02 5.69 -10.62
C ASP A 25 5.34 6.64 -9.63
N ALA A 26 5.34 7.94 -9.91
CA ALA A 26 4.66 8.94 -9.09
C ALA A 26 3.13 8.78 -9.19
N GLU A 27 2.59 8.64 -10.38
CA GLU A 27 1.16 8.40 -10.59
C GLU A 27 0.71 7.06 -9.98
N MET A 28 1.54 6.02 -10.13
CA MET A 28 1.27 4.72 -9.49
C MET A 28 1.27 4.78 -7.96
N ARG A 29 2.08 5.66 -7.35
CA ARG A 29 2.07 5.86 -5.89
C ARG A 29 0.76 6.45 -5.39
N GLU A 30 0.11 7.31 -6.17
CA GLU A 30 -1.19 7.91 -5.82
C GLU A 30 -2.35 6.90 -5.91
N ILE A 31 -2.24 5.93 -6.82
CA ILE A 31 -3.24 4.86 -7.00
C ILE A 31 -3.12 3.80 -5.90
N ARG A 32 -1.89 3.33 -5.63
CA ARG A 32 -1.62 2.33 -4.60
C ARG A 32 -2.04 2.85 -3.23
N GLY A 33 -2.72 2.04 -2.44
CA GLY A 33 -3.21 2.39 -1.09
C GLY A 33 -4.43 3.31 -1.04
N ARG A 34 -4.79 4.02 -2.14
CA ARG A 34 -6.00 4.86 -2.21
C ARG A 34 -7.11 4.20 -3.01
N GLU A 35 -6.78 3.71 -4.20
CA GLU A 35 -7.74 3.07 -5.11
C GLU A 35 -7.57 1.55 -5.14
N VAL A 36 -6.33 1.06 -4.94
CA VAL A 36 -6.03 -0.37 -4.90
C VAL A 36 -5.04 -0.69 -3.79
N ALA A 37 -5.31 -1.73 -3.01
CA ALA A 37 -4.40 -2.23 -1.98
C ALA A 37 -4.21 -3.74 -2.17
N MET A 38 -3.09 -4.25 -1.68
CA MET A 38 -2.76 -5.67 -1.76
C MET A 38 -2.95 -6.33 -0.40
N ILE A 39 -3.58 -7.50 -0.39
CA ILE A 39 -3.66 -8.40 0.76
C ILE A 39 -2.86 -9.66 0.39
N PHE A 40 -1.84 -9.96 1.18
CA PHE A 40 -0.97 -11.11 0.93
C PHE A 40 -1.60 -12.41 1.44
N GLN A 41 -1.30 -13.52 0.77
CA GLN A 41 -1.78 -14.85 1.17
C GLN A 41 -1.16 -15.32 2.49
N ASP A 42 0.12 -14.99 2.74
CA ASP A 42 0.72 -15.08 4.08
C ASP A 42 0.74 -13.68 4.73
N PRO A 43 -0.25 -13.37 5.59
CA PRO A 43 -0.31 -12.06 6.21
C PRO A 43 0.85 -11.83 7.19
N ARG A 44 1.44 -12.88 7.78
CA ARG A 44 2.51 -12.73 8.79
C ARG A 44 3.78 -12.19 8.17
N ALA A 45 4.11 -12.64 6.96
CA ALA A 45 5.26 -12.16 6.20
C ALA A 45 5.18 -10.65 5.87
N SER A 46 3.99 -10.06 5.86
CA SER A 46 3.77 -8.65 5.55
C SER A 46 3.78 -7.72 6.77
N LEU A 47 3.77 -8.28 7.98
CA LEU A 47 3.76 -7.52 9.24
C LEU A 47 5.17 -7.39 9.79
N ASN A 48 5.52 -6.19 10.25
CA ASN A 48 6.74 -6.00 11.03
C ASN A 48 6.44 -6.35 12.51
N PRO A 49 7.02 -7.44 13.06
CA PRO A 49 6.71 -7.88 14.42
C PRO A 49 7.20 -6.91 15.51
N LEU A 50 8.08 -5.96 15.17
CA LEU A 50 8.54 -4.91 16.09
C LEU A 50 7.52 -3.77 16.24
N LEU A 51 6.42 -3.78 15.47
CA LEU A 51 5.41 -2.73 15.48
C LEU A 51 4.07 -3.29 15.96
N THR A 52 3.44 -2.55 16.86
CA THR A 52 2.05 -2.78 17.25
C THR A 52 1.11 -2.51 16.07
N VAL A 53 -0.09 -3.10 16.11
CA VAL A 53 -1.16 -2.84 15.13
C VAL A 53 -1.42 -1.33 14.98
N GLY A 54 -1.47 -0.59 16.08
CA GLY A 54 -1.67 0.87 16.05
C GLY A 54 -0.51 1.64 15.41
N GLN A 55 0.74 1.17 15.54
CA GLN A 55 1.89 1.77 14.85
C GLN A 55 1.84 1.53 13.34
N LEU A 56 1.49 0.31 12.91
CA LEU A 56 1.31 -0.02 11.49
C LEU A 56 0.20 0.80 10.85
N LEU A 57 -0.96 0.91 11.52
CA LEU A 57 -2.07 1.75 11.06
C LEU A 57 -1.65 3.22 10.95
N ARG A 58 -0.88 3.75 11.91
CA ARG A 58 -0.38 5.13 11.86
C ARG A 58 0.56 5.37 10.68
N GLN A 59 1.39 4.41 10.28
CA GLN A 59 2.26 4.56 9.11
C GLN A 59 1.46 4.70 7.82
N VAL A 60 0.47 3.83 7.62
CA VAL A 60 -0.43 3.89 6.46
C VAL A 60 -1.16 5.23 6.44
N LEU A 61 -1.67 5.66 7.59
CA LEU A 61 -2.37 6.92 7.68
C LEU A 61 -1.45 8.12 7.42
N ARG A 62 -0.29 8.25 8.08
CA ARG A 62 0.66 9.37 7.87
C ARG A 62 1.12 9.50 6.43
N HIS A 63 1.31 8.38 5.73
CA HIS A 63 1.74 8.40 4.34
C HIS A 63 0.64 8.88 3.38
N ARG A 64 -0.63 8.81 3.78
CA ARG A 64 -1.79 9.04 2.88
C ARG A 64 -2.63 10.25 3.26
N ARG A 65 -3.00 10.37 4.52
CA ARG A 65 -3.64 11.54 5.10
C ARG A 65 -2.53 12.22 5.89
N LYS A 66 -2.26 13.51 5.62
CA LYS A 66 -1.38 14.33 6.47
C LYS A 66 -2.02 14.52 7.86
N LEU A 67 -2.36 13.44 8.55
CA LEU A 67 -2.96 13.46 9.88
C LEU A 67 -1.90 14.06 10.80
N PRO A 68 -2.22 15.17 11.47
CA PRO A 68 -1.34 15.71 12.48
C PRO A 68 -1.20 14.68 13.60
N ALA A 69 0.02 14.55 14.13
CA ALA A 69 0.41 13.49 15.07
C ALA A 69 -0.47 13.44 16.35
N ASN A 70 -1.20 14.52 16.65
CA ASN A 70 -2.01 14.70 17.86
C ASN A 70 -3.49 14.26 17.73
N GLN A 71 -3.96 13.87 16.53
CA GLN A 71 -5.40 13.67 16.29
C GLN A 71 -5.87 12.21 16.38
N TRP A 72 -4.93 11.24 16.45
CA TRP A 72 -5.28 9.83 16.60
C TRP A 72 -5.37 9.45 18.08
N LYS A 73 -6.59 9.20 18.55
CA LYS A 73 -6.83 8.52 19.83
C LYS A 73 -7.24 7.07 19.53
N PRO A 74 -6.51 6.05 20.00
CA PRO A 74 -7.05 4.70 19.96
C PRO A 74 -8.36 4.70 20.76
N ARG A 75 -9.42 4.11 20.22
CA ARG A 75 -10.60 3.81 21.04
C ARG A 75 -10.12 2.80 22.10
N ALA A 76 -9.98 3.27 23.33
CA ALA A 76 -9.80 2.39 24.48
C ALA A 76 -11.02 1.46 24.54
N ARG A 77 -10.77 0.16 24.56
CA ARG A 77 -11.69 -0.78 25.19
C ARG A 77 -11.33 -0.85 26.66
#